data_AF-A0A2D6EVX2-F1
#
_entry.id   AF-A0A2D6EVX2-F1
#
_cell.length_a   1.000
_cell.length_b   1.000
_cell.length_c   1.000
_cell.angle_alpha   90.00
_cell.angle_beta   90.00
_cell.angle_gamma   90.00
#
_symmetry.space_group_name_H-M   'P 1'
#
loop_
_entity.id
_entity.type
_entity.pdbx_description
1 polymer ?
#
loop_
_entity_poly.entity_id
_entity_poly.type
_entity_poly.pdbx_seq_one_letter_code
_entity_poly.pdbx_strand_id
1 'polypeptide(L)'
;MRWLLLFLLVGCGTFPHIDFETKDSTLEVEVELAIESMDQTRGLMFRNSLAPDKGMLFMFDSEEHRAFWMKNVRFPIDMIFLDKDWVVVDIQQAEPCLADPCEHHVSKQPTQYVLEVNKGFANKHGIQEGHYGRFHP
;
A
#
# COMPACT_ATOMS: atom_id res chain seq x y z
N MET A 1 29.73 -34.71 30.00
CA MET A 1 28.80 -34.60 28.86
C MET A 1 28.58 -33.12 28.60
N ARG A 2 29.16 -32.54 27.53
CA ARG A 2 28.95 -31.13 27.16
C ARG A 2 27.56 -31.01 26.52
N TRP A 3 26.66 -30.27 27.15
CA TRP A 3 25.42 -29.85 26.50
C TRP A 3 25.75 -28.76 25.48
N LEU A 4 25.58 -29.07 24.19
CA LEU A 4 25.54 -28.05 23.15
C LEU A 4 24.21 -27.29 23.30
N LEU A 5 24.30 -26.03 23.73
CA LEU A 5 23.23 -25.06 23.52
C LEU A 5 23.21 -24.74 22.02
N LEU A 6 22.23 -25.30 21.30
CA LEU A 6 21.85 -24.80 19.99
C LEU A 6 21.19 -23.44 20.21
N PHE A 7 21.92 -22.36 19.93
CA PHE A 7 21.33 -21.05 19.66
C PHE A 7 20.57 -21.16 18.33
N LEU A 8 19.25 -21.33 18.40
CA LEU A 8 18.38 -21.04 17.27
C LEU A 8 18.41 -19.52 17.08
N LEU A 9 19.22 -19.06 16.11
CA LEU A 9 19.07 -17.75 15.52
C LEU A 9 17.68 -17.73 14.86
N VAL A 10 16.71 -17.15 15.56
CA VAL A 10 15.43 -16.76 14.96
C VAL A 10 15.77 -15.67 13.97
N GLY A 11 15.92 -16.03 12.70
CA GLY A 11 15.96 -15.06 11.62
C GLY A 11 14.66 -14.27 11.65
N CYS A 12 14.74 -12.99 11.98
CA CYS A 12 13.62 -12.07 11.86
C CYS A 12 13.34 -11.96 10.35
N GLY A 13 12.35 -12.69 9.86
CA GLY A 13 11.86 -12.52 8.50
C GLY A 13 11.20 -11.16 8.40
N THR A 14 11.85 -10.22 7.74
CA THR A 14 11.26 -8.90 7.43
C THR A 14 10.22 -9.11 6.34
N PHE A 15 8.98 -8.72 6.62
CA PHE A 15 7.94 -8.66 5.58
C PHE A 15 8.23 -7.47 4.64
N PRO A 16 7.76 -7.51 3.37
CA PRO A 16 7.86 -6.37 2.50
C PRO A 16 7.21 -5.14 3.15
N HIS A 17 7.86 -4.00 3.08
CA HIS A 17 7.36 -2.76 3.66
C HIS A 17 7.77 -1.55 2.83
N ILE A 18 7.06 -0.44 3.04
CA ILE A 18 7.40 0.86 2.48
C ILE A 18 7.50 1.89 3.60
N ASP A 19 8.61 2.62 3.59
CA ASP A 19 8.92 3.65 4.56
C ASP A 19 8.63 5.03 4.01
N PHE A 20 8.03 5.90 4.83
CA PHE A 20 7.90 7.32 4.55
C PHE A 20 8.65 8.13 5.62
N GLU A 21 9.49 9.07 5.18
CA GLU A 21 10.06 10.06 6.09
C GLU A 21 8.98 11.04 6.53
N THR A 22 8.77 11.17 7.83
CA THR A 22 7.92 12.19 8.44
C THR A 22 8.79 13.15 9.25
N LYS A 23 8.22 14.26 9.74
CA LYS A 23 8.98 15.28 10.48
C LYS A 23 9.71 14.73 11.72
N ASP A 24 9.13 13.72 12.36
CA ASP A 24 9.57 13.25 13.69
C ASP A 24 10.09 11.80 13.67
N SER A 25 9.77 11.02 12.64
CA SER A 25 10.19 9.61 12.53
C SER A 25 10.07 9.06 11.10
N THR A 26 10.62 7.88 10.88
CA THR A 26 10.25 7.03 9.74
C THR A 26 8.94 6.31 10.06
N LEU A 27 8.00 6.32 9.13
CA LEU A 27 6.77 5.55 9.19
C LEU A 27 6.90 4.32 8.30
N GLU A 28 6.88 3.15 8.91
CA GLU A 28 6.89 1.86 8.21
C GLU A 28 5.44 1.40 7.94
N VAL A 29 5.18 0.92 6.73
CA VAL A 29 3.93 0.25 6.35
C VAL A 29 4.25 -1.13 5.82
N GLU A 30 3.86 -2.18 6.54
CA GLU A 30 3.97 -3.56 6.04
C GLU A 30 2.98 -3.78 4.90
N VAL A 31 3.42 -4.34 3.77
CA VAL A 31 2.60 -4.47 2.57
C VAL A 31 2.47 -5.89 2.07
N GLU A 32 1.25 -6.26 1.69
CA GLU A 32 1.01 -7.36 0.77
C GLU A 32 1.21 -6.87 -0.67
N LEU A 33 1.93 -7.62 -1.50
CA LEU A 33 2.24 -7.22 -2.87
C LEU A 33 1.17 -7.72 -3.86
N ALA A 34 0.68 -6.81 -4.70
CA ALA A 34 -0.19 -7.11 -5.84
C ALA A 34 0.58 -6.88 -7.16
N ILE A 35 1.28 -7.92 -7.61
CA ILE A 35 2.15 -7.90 -8.79
C ILE A 35 1.44 -8.54 -10.00
N GLU A 36 0.81 -9.70 -9.78
CA GLU A 36 0.11 -10.40 -10.85
C GLU A 36 -1.23 -9.73 -11.16
N SER A 37 -1.63 -9.74 -12.43
CA SER A 37 -2.90 -9.14 -12.88
C SER A 37 -4.13 -9.59 -12.07
N MET A 38 -4.16 -10.85 -11.63
CA MET A 38 -5.23 -11.38 -10.80
C MET A 38 -5.22 -10.78 -9.38
N ASP A 39 -4.05 -10.61 -8.79
CA ASP A 39 -3.91 -9.97 -7.48
C ASP A 39 -4.25 -8.49 -7.55
N GLN A 40 -3.82 -7.79 -8.60
CA GLN A 40 -4.18 -6.40 -8.86
C GLN A 40 -5.68 -6.22 -9.09
N THR A 41 -6.34 -7.15 -9.79
CA THR A 41 -7.79 -7.10 -10.00
C THR A 41 -8.55 -7.36 -8.70
N ARG A 42 -8.04 -8.27 -7.86
CA ARG A 42 -8.68 -8.62 -6.58
C ARG A 42 -8.48 -7.55 -5.52
N GLY A 43 -7.29 -6.97 -5.41
CA GLY A 43 -6.96 -5.98 -4.40
C GLY A 43 -7.41 -6.38 -2.98
N LEU A 44 -8.02 -5.42 -2.28
CA LEU A 44 -8.59 -5.60 -0.94
C LEU A 44 -10.03 -6.17 -0.93
N MET A 45 -10.55 -6.67 -2.05
CA MET A 45 -11.91 -7.20 -2.13
C MET A 45 -12.18 -8.29 -1.09
N PHE A 46 -13.41 -8.29 -0.57
CA PHE A 46 -13.93 -9.30 0.35
C PHE A 46 -13.22 -9.41 1.70
N ARG A 47 -12.25 -8.53 2.00
CA ARG A 47 -11.69 -8.36 3.35
C ARG A 47 -12.68 -7.60 4.23
N ASN A 48 -12.65 -7.88 5.54
CA ASN A 48 -13.49 -7.18 6.51
C ASN A 48 -12.81 -5.92 7.07
N SER A 49 -11.48 -5.90 7.07
CA SER A 49 -10.66 -4.81 7.61
C SER A 49 -9.23 -4.92 7.08
N LEU A 50 -8.46 -3.84 7.28
CA LEU A 50 -7.01 -3.78 7.11
C LEU A 50 -6.40 -3.29 8.42
N ALA A 51 -5.29 -3.86 8.88
CA ALA A 51 -4.64 -3.42 10.11
C ALA A 51 -4.06 -2.00 9.94
N PRO A 52 -3.95 -1.18 11.02
CA PRO A 52 -3.61 0.24 10.90
C PRO A 52 -2.23 0.55 10.29
N ASP A 53 -1.30 -0.39 10.42
CA ASP A 53 0.10 -0.34 9.98
C ASP A 53 0.36 -1.23 8.74
N LYS A 54 -0.71 -1.68 8.09
CA LYS A 54 -0.64 -2.54 6.91
C LYS A 54 -1.25 -1.88 5.68
N GLY A 55 -0.73 -2.26 4.53
CA GLY A 55 -1.20 -1.84 3.23
C GLY A 55 -1.20 -2.96 2.19
N MET A 56 -1.69 -2.63 1.01
CA MET A 56 -1.47 -3.41 -0.20
C MET A 56 -0.75 -2.55 -1.22
N LEU A 57 0.36 -3.04 -1.75
CA LEU A 57 1.19 -2.35 -2.73
C LEU A 57 1.01 -2.99 -4.11
N PHE A 58 0.38 -2.25 -5.01
CA PHE A 58 0.22 -2.61 -6.42
C PHE A 58 1.48 -2.18 -7.16
N MET A 59 2.09 -3.11 -7.90
CA MET A 59 3.31 -2.85 -8.67
C MET A 59 3.06 -3.13 -10.14
N PHE A 60 3.23 -2.11 -10.98
CA PHE A 60 3.02 -2.21 -12.43
C PHE A 60 4.33 -2.17 -13.20
N ASP A 61 4.34 -2.73 -14.41
CA ASP A 61 5.55 -2.79 -15.27
C ASP A 61 5.88 -1.44 -15.92
N SER A 62 4.93 -0.50 -15.97
CA SER A 62 5.03 0.79 -16.66
C SER A 62 4.40 1.93 -15.85
N GLU A 63 4.78 3.18 -16.14
CA GLU A 63 4.08 4.38 -15.65
C GLU A 63 2.92 4.75 -16.57
N GLU A 64 1.71 4.68 -16.06
CA GLU A 64 0.49 5.05 -16.80
C GLU A 64 -0.50 5.72 -15.85
N HIS A 65 -1.55 6.35 -16.39
CA HIS A 65 -2.68 6.75 -15.55
C HIS A 65 -3.41 5.49 -15.09
N ARG A 66 -3.44 5.25 -13.77
CA ARG A 66 -4.04 4.05 -13.18
C ARG A 66 -5.44 4.36 -12.70
N ALA A 67 -6.39 3.48 -13.01
CA ALA A 67 -7.78 3.60 -12.59
C ALA A 67 -8.12 2.46 -11.62
N PHE A 68 -8.60 2.84 -10.44
CA PHE A 68 -9.03 1.93 -9.39
C PHE A 68 -10.53 2.07 -9.14
N TRP A 69 -11.09 1.12 -8.41
CA TRP A 69 -12.49 1.11 -7.99
C TRP A 69 -12.62 0.41 -6.64
N MET A 70 -13.74 0.63 -5.96
CA MET A 70 -13.98 0.07 -4.62
C MET A 70 -14.91 -1.14 -4.63
N LYS A 71 -15.09 -1.78 -5.80
CA LYS A 71 -16.02 -2.90 -5.96
C LYS A 71 -15.68 -4.01 -4.97
N ASN A 72 -16.63 -4.39 -4.12
CA ASN A 72 -16.48 -5.41 -3.07
C ASN A 72 -15.43 -5.12 -1.97
N VAL A 73 -14.88 -3.91 -1.89
CA VAL A 73 -14.09 -3.46 -0.75
C VAL A 73 -15.07 -2.96 0.32
N ARG A 74 -14.92 -3.44 1.58
CA ARG A 74 -15.91 -3.22 2.65
C ARG A 74 -15.58 -2.10 3.63
N PHE A 75 -14.44 -1.46 3.47
CA PHE A 75 -13.95 -0.39 4.34
C PHE A 75 -13.32 0.72 3.49
N PRO A 76 -13.33 1.97 3.98
CA PRO A 76 -12.76 3.08 3.24
C PRO A 76 -11.22 3.04 3.26
N ILE A 77 -10.60 3.51 2.19
CA ILE A 77 -9.14 3.51 2.01
C ILE A 77 -8.62 4.88 1.55
N ASP A 78 -7.34 5.12 1.79
CA ASP A 78 -6.55 6.07 1.01
C ASP A 78 -5.80 5.27 -0.08
N MET A 79 -5.79 5.78 -1.31
CA MET A 79 -4.93 5.35 -2.41
C MET A 79 -3.82 6.37 -2.59
N ILE A 80 -2.58 5.95 -2.31
CA ILE A 80 -1.38 6.77 -2.47
C ILE A 80 -0.69 6.31 -3.75
N PHE A 81 -0.73 7.16 -4.77
CA PHE A 81 -0.15 6.88 -6.08
C PHE A 81 1.31 7.35 -6.11
N LEU A 82 2.23 6.48 -6.52
CA LEU A 82 3.66 6.78 -6.63
C LEU A 82 4.19 6.56 -8.06
N ASP A 83 5.02 7.49 -8.50
CA ASP A 83 5.75 7.38 -9.77
C ASP A 83 6.85 6.30 -9.73
N LYS A 84 7.54 6.07 -10.84
CA LYS A 84 8.64 5.08 -10.93
C LYS A 84 9.80 5.34 -9.96
N ASP A 85 9.96 6.59 -9.53
CA ASP A 85 10.98 7.03 -8.60
C ASP A 85 10.45 6.99 -7.15
N TRP A 86 9.29 6.36 -6.92
CA TRP A 86 8.63 6.24 -5.61
C TRP A 86 8.22 7.58 -4.98
N VAL A 87 8.04 8.62 -5.78
CA VAL A 87 7.52 9.89 -5.32
C VAL A 87 5.99 9.84 -5.33
N VAL A 88 5.36 10.27 -4.24
CA VAL A 88 3.91 10.41 -4.16
C VAL A 88 3.46 11.50 -5.14
N VAL A 89 2.67 11.13 -6.13
CA VAL A 89 2.17 12.06 -7.17
C VAL A 89 0.69 12.37 -7.03
N ASP A 90 -0.04 11.57 -6.25
CA ASP A 90 -1.45 11.79 -5.95
C ASP A 90 -1.87 11.02 -4.70
N ILE A 91 -2.86 11.54 -3.98
CA ILE A 91 -3.50 10.87 -2.86
C ILE A 91 -5.01 11.05 -3.00
N GLN A 92 -5.74 9.95 -3.03
CA GLN A 92 -7.20 9.96 -3.12
C GLN A 92 -7.81 9.15 -1.99
N GLN A 93 -8.98 9.57 -1.51
CA GLN A 93 -9.77 8.80 -0.55
C GLN A 93 -10.93 8.15 -1.26
N ALA A 94 -11.22 6.90 -0.93
CA ALA A 94 -12.28 6.14 -1.58
C ALA A 94 -13.18 5.44 -0.56
N GLU A 95 -14.47 5.37 -0.87
CA GLU A 95 -15.52 4.77 -0.05
C GLU A 95 -15.92 3.37 -0.57
N PRO A 96 -16.39 2.46 0.30
CA PRO A 96 -16.87 1.14 -0.11
C PRO A 96 -17.89 1.19 -1.25
N CYS A 97 -17.76 0.29 -2.24
CA CYS A 97 -18.75 0.08 -3.29
C CYS A 97 -19.20 -1.38 -3.34
N LEU A 98 -20.43 -1.66 -2.91
CA LEU A 98 -20.97 -3.03 -2.84
C LEU A 98 -22.04 -3.33 -3.89
N ALA A 99 -22.40 -2.34 -4.71
CA ALA A 99 -23.38 -2.46 -5.78
C ALA A 99 -22.95 -1.61 -6.98
N ASP A 100 -23.16 -2.14 -8.20
CA ASP A 100 -22.84 -1.42 -9.42
C ASP A 100 -23.83 -0.26 -9.68
N PRO A 101 -23.38 0.84 -10.33
CA PRO A 101 -22.02 1.09 -10.80
C PRO A 101 -21.10 1.64 -9.70
N CYS A 102 -19.81 1.25 -9.74
CA CYS A 102 -18.79 1.84 -8.88
C CYS A 102 -18.09 3.03 -9.56
N GLU A 103 -17.73 4.03 -8.75
CA GLU A 103 -16.86 5.14 -9.18
C GLU A 103 -15.46 4.63 -9.52
N HIS A 104 -14.85 5.26 -10.53
CA HIS A 104 -13.47 5.04 -10.90
C HIS A 104 -12.59 6.17 -10.37
N HIS A 105 -11.53 5.79 -9.66
CA HIS A 105 -10.51 6.67 -9.12
C HIS A 105 -9.29 6.63 -10.04
N VAL A 106 -9.13 7.66 -10.86
CA VAL A 106 -8.04 7.74 -11.84
C VAL A 106 -6.93 8.63 -11.28
N SER A 107 -5.69 8.14 -11.29
CA SER A 107 -4.52 8.90 -10.83
C SER A 107 -4.40 10.23 -11.59
N LYS A 108 -4.05 11.31 -10.90
CA LYS A 108 -3.83 12.63 -11.55
C LYS A 108 -2.62 12.67 -12.49
N GLN A 109 -1.63 11.80 -12.25
CA GLN A 109 -0.39 11.71 -13.02
C GLN A 109 -0.08 10.25 -13.38
N PRO A 110 0.82 9.98 -14.34
CA PRO A 110 1.37 8.64 -14.56
C PRO A 110 1.94 8.06 -13.27
N THR A 111 1.69 6.78 -13.02
CA THR A 111 1.97 6.11 -11.76
C THR A 111 2.41 4.67 -12.04
N GLN A 112 3.46 4.22 -11.34
CA GLN A 112 3.95 2.85 -11.41
C GLN A 112 3.57 2.02 -10.18
N TYR A 113 3.32 2.66 -9.05
CA TYR A 113 2.97 1.99 -7.80
C TYR A 113 1.74 2.62 -7.16
N VAL A 114 0.89 1.82 -6.53
CA VAL A 114 -0.23 2.34 -5.73
C VAL A 114 -0.23 1.63 -4.38
N LEU A 115 -0.20 2.41 -3.31
CA LEU A 115 -0.33 1.91 -1.95
C LEU A 115 -1.75 2.16 -1.45
N GLU A 116 -2.50 1.10 -1.20
CA GLU A 116 -3.79 1.14 -0.50
C GLU A 116 -3.59 0.96 1.00
N VAL A 117 -4.07 1.91 1.80
CA VAL A 117 -4.03 1.89 3.27
C VAL A 117 -5.39 2.33 3.83
N ASN A 118 -5.61 2.16 5.14
CA ASN A 118 -6.84 2.63 5.77
C ASN A 118 -7.09 4.13 5.52
N LYS A 119 -8.35 4.53 5.30
CA LYS A 119 -8.69 5.94 5.07
C LYS A 119 -8.20 6.84 6.19
N GLY A 120 -7.63 7.99 5.82
CA GLY A 120 -7.09 9.00 6.72
C GLY A 120 -5.68 8.71 7.20
N PHE A 121 -5.07 7.58 6.79
CA PHE A 121 -3.68 7.25 7.10
C PHE A 121 -2.72 8.33 6.60
N ALA A 122 -2.86 8.75 5.34
CA ALA A 122 -1.97 9.76 4.76
C ALA A 122 -2.02 11.08 5.55
N ASN A 123 -3.23 11.57 5.84
CA ASN A 123 -3.44 12.79 6.62
C ASN A 123 -2.90 12.67 8.05
N LYS A 124 -3.16 11.53 8.72
CA LYS A 124 -2.70 11.29 10.09
C LYS A 124 -1.17 11.32 10.21
N HIS A 125 -0.48 10.80 9.20
CA HIS A 125 0.97 10.69 9.19
C HIS A 125 1.67 11.80 8.40
N GLY A 126 0.92 12.75 7.83
CA GLY A 126 1.47 13.88 7.09
C GLY A 126 2.13 13.48 5.77
N ILE A 127 1.69 12.38 5.15
CA ILE A 127 2.13 12.00 3.80
C ILE A 127 1.46 12.94 2.79
N GLN A 128 2.26 13.52 1.89
CA GLN A 128 1.80 14.51 0.92
C GLN A 128 2.43 14.24 -0.45
N GLU A 129 1.83 14.79 -1.50
CA GLU A 129 2.43 14.82 -2.84
C GLU A 129 3.85 15.40 -2.76
N GLY A 130 4.81 14.77 -3.44
CA GLY A 130 6.23 15.10 -3.40
C GLY A 130 7.06 14.36 -2.34
N HIS A 131 6.43 13.65 -1.40
CA HIS A 131 7.16 12.77 -0.47
C HIS A 131 7.68 11.52 -1.16
N TYR A 132 8.80 10.98 -0.67
CA TYR A 132 9.42 9.78 -1.19
C TYR A 132 9.06 8.57 -0.33
N GLY A 133 8.56 7.51 -0.96
CA GLY A 133 8.40 6.19 -0.35
C GLY A 133 9.63 5.33 -0.60
N ARG A 134 10.18 4.69 0.43
CA ARG A 134 11.31 3.76 0.28
C ARG A 134 10.79 2.33 0.41
N PHE A 135 10.75 1.60 -0.69
CA PHE A 135 10.30 0.21 -0.69
C PHE A 135 11.42 -0.76 -0.29
N HIS A 136 11.06 -1.72 0.55
CA HIS A 136 11.89 -2.80 1.05
C HIS A 136 11.19 -4.14 0.74
N PRO A 137 11.69 -4.94 -0.22
CA PRO A 137 11.06 -6.19 -0.64
C PRO A 137 11.26 -7.34 0.34
#